data_AF-A0A354PD48-F1
#
_entry.id   AF-A0A354PD48-F1
#
_cell.length_a   1.000
_cell.length_b   1.000
_cell.length_c   1.000
_cell.angle_alpha   90.00
_cell.angle_beta   90.00
_cell.angle_gamma   90.00
#
_symmetry.space_group_name_H-M   'P 1'
#
loop_
_entity.id
_entity.type
_entity.pdbx_description
1 polymer ?
#
loop_
_entity_poly.entity_id
_entity_poly.type
_entity_poly.pdbx_seq_one_letter_code
_entity_poly.pdbx_strand_id
1 'polypeptide(L)'
;MTRVPVRHSRLQIMPDILFENVDSILDGFRDLEDPRSHVSRRHLLGDLIVISIIAVIAGADGPTAIGACAANHEAWLRNHLDLPNGILSQDTFDRLLAALKPAAFQACFETLIASVLPSDDQPDLNQVAIDGKAVRRSHDRRKGLGPLFLVSAWAVEREITLGQLVTEEKSNEITAIPGSVPKIVES
;
A
#
# COMPACT_ATOMS: atom_id res chain seq x y z
N MET A 1 -36.57 -4.79 -22.34
CA MET A 1 -35.64 -3.96 -21.55
C MET A 1 -35.59 -4.53 -20.14
N THR A 2 -34.67 -5.46 -19.90
CA THR A 2 -34.56 -6.19 -18.63
C THR A 2 -33.56 -5.45 -17.75
N ARG A 3 -34.01 -4.88 -16.63
CA ARG A 3 -33.14 -4.26 -15.63
C ARG A 3 -32.28 -5.35 -15.00
N VAL A 4 -30.98 -5.31 -15.24
CA VAL A 4 -29.99 -6.10 -14.50
C VAL A 4 -29.95 -5.55 -13.06
N PRO A 5 -30.19 -6.36 -12.02
CA PRO A 5 -30.13 -5.90 -10.65
C PRO A 5 -28.66 -5.72 -10.26
N VAL A 6 -28.23 -4.48 -10.03
CA VAL A 6 -26.93 -4.19 -9.43
C VAL A 6 -26.99 -4.60 -7.97
N ARG A 7 -26.50 -5.80 -7.64
CA ARG A 7 -26.33 -6.24 -6.25
C ARG A 7 -25.37 -5.28 -5.54
N HIS A 8 -25.94 -4.35 -4.78
CA HIS A 8 -25.21 -3.56 -3.78
C HIS A 8 -24.91 -4.49 -2.60
N SER A 9 -23.85 -5.26 -2.72
CA SER A 9 -23.37 -6.18 -1.69
C SER A 9 -21.84 -6.24 -1.75
N ARG A 10 -21.18 -5.09 -1.66
CA ARG A 10 -19.72 -4.99 -1.88
C ARG A 10 -19.03 -4.00 -0.95
N LEU A 11 -19.41 -4.00 0.33
CA LEU A 11 -18.69 -3.26 1.38
C LEU A 11 -18.44 -4.09 2.66
N GLN A 12 -18.82 -5.37 2.70
CA GLN A 12 -18.63 -6.21 3.89
C GLN A 12 -17.53 -7.26 3.78
N ILE A 13 -16.81 -7.37 2.65
CA ILE A 13 -15.76 -8.38 2.48
C ILE A 13 -14.38 -7.85 2.96
N MET A 14 -14.20 -6.53 3.03
CA MET A 14 -12.91 -5.92 3.38
C MET A 14 -12.53 -5.81 4.88
N PRO A 15 -13.41 -5.99 5.89
CA PRO A 15 -12.95 -6.06 7.28
C PRO A 15 -12.37 -7.44 7.64
N ASP A 16 -13.04 -8.54 7.27
CA ASP A 16 -12.70 -9.87 7.78
C ASP A 16 -11.35 -10.39 7.26
N ILE A 17 -10.96 -10.03 6.04
CA ILE A 17 -9.66 -10.38 5.47
C ILE A 17 -8.52 -9.72 6.26
N LEU A 18 -8.71 -8.53 6.83
CA LEU A 18 -7.62 -7.79 7.50
C LEU A 18 -7.30 -8.30 8.92
N PHE A 19 -8.28 -8.88 9.63
CA PHE A 19 -8.09 -9.31 11.02
C PHE A 19 -7.22 -10.58 11.15
N GLU A 20 -7.21 -11.48 10.16
CA GLU A 20 -6.31 -12.64 10.13
C GLU A 20 -4.93 -12.33 9.54
N ASN A 21 -4.71 -11.11 9.03
CA ASN A 21 -3.55 -10.77 8.21
C ASN A 21 -2.50 -9.89 8.90
N VAL A 22 -2.62 -9.60 10.20
CA VAL A 22 -1.56 -8.84 10.92
C VAL A 22 -0.24 -9.59 10.83
N ASP A 23 -0.25 -10.89 11.07
CA ASP A 23 0.95 -11.74 10.94
C ASP A 23 1.45 -11.79 9.50
N SER A 24 0.56 -11.91 8.51
CA SER A 24 0.91 -11.85 7.08
C SER A 24 1.59 -10.54 6.71
N ILE A 25 1.09 -9.40 7.21
CA ILE A 25 1.71 -8.08 6.99
C ILE A 25 3.08 -8.03 7.67
N LEU A 26 3.19 -8.46 8.93
CA LEU A 26 4.47 -8.49 9.63
C LEU A 26 5.50 -9.35 8.90
N ASP A 27 5.08 -10.49 8.35
CA ASP A 27 5.92 -11.41 7.59
C ASP A 27 6.32 -10.83 6.22
N GLY A 28 5.38 -10.25 5.48
CA GLY A 28 5.66 -9.61 4.19
C GLY A 28 6.63 -8.42 4.29
N PHE A 29 6.71 -7.78 5.46
CA PHE A 29 7.61 -6.66 5.73
C PHE A 29 8.83 -7.04 6.60
N ARG A 30 9.07 -8.33 6.84
CA ARG A 30 10.17 -8.80 7.70
C ARG A 30 11.55 -8.34 7.24
N ASP A 31 11.77 -8.30 5.93
CA ASP A 31 13.05 -7.92 5.32
C ASP A 31 13.20 -6.41 5.10
N LEU A 32 12.21 -5.61 5.50
CA LEU A 32 12.28 -4.16 5.40
C LEU A 32 13.28 -3.60 6.42
N GLU A 33 14.39 -3.04 5.93
CA GLU A 33 15.35 -2.33 6.77
C GLU A 33 14.69 -1.11 7.44
N ASP A 34 14.83 -0.96 8.75
CA ASP A 34 14.32 0.19 9.50
C ASP A 34 15.06 1.47 9.09
N PRO A 35 14.42 2.40 8.33
CA PRO A 35 15.09 3.58 7.82
C PRO A 35 15.25 4.68 8.88
N ARG A 36 14.66 4.50 10.08
CA ARG A 36 14.66 5.50 11.14
C ARG A 36 16.02 5.52 11.84
N SER A 37 16.41 6.68 12.36
CA SER A 37 17.60 6.81 13.20
C SER A 37 17.50 5.94 14.46
N HIS A 38 18.60 5.30 14.86
CA HIS A 38 18.69 4.46 16.07
C HIS A 38 18.17 5.15 17.33
N VAL A 39 18.33 6.48 17.44
CA VAL A 39 17.88 7.28 18.60
C VAL A 39 16.34 7.38 18.67
N SER A 40 15.65 7.20 17.54
CA SER A 40 14.19 7.35 17.39
C SER A 40 13.42 6.02 17.34
N ARG A 41 14.09 4.86 17.49
CA ARG A 41 13.49 3.52 17.41
C ARG A 41 12.89 3.06 18.75
N ARG A 42 11.95 3.85 19.29
CA ARG A 42 11.22 3.45 20.51
C ARG A 42 10.12 2.43 20.22
N HIS A 43 9.61 2.37 18.99
CA HIS A 43 8.53 1.47 18.61
C HIS A 43 9.00 0.52 17.50
N LEU A 44 8.48 -0.70 17.49
CA LEU A 44 8.84 -1.73 16.50
C LEU A 44 8.44 -1.29 15.11
N LEU A 45 9.31 -1.50 14.10
CA LEU A 45 9.00 -1.10 12.72
C LEU A 45 7.72 -1.78 12.22
N GLY A 46 7.55 -3.07 12.51
CA GLY A 46 6.37 -3.84 12.15
C GLY A 46 5.08 -3.18 12.62
N ASP A 47 4.99 -2.80 13.89
CA ASP A 47 3.83 -2.09 14.46
C ASP A 47 3.49 -0.81 13.66
N LEU A 48 4.51 -0.02 13.30
CA LEU A 48 4.28 1.20 12.52
C LEU A 48 3.71 0.89 11.14
N ILE A 49 4.26 -0.12 10.47
CA ILE A 49 3.87 -0.49 9.11
C ILE A 49 2.43 -1.02 9.12
N VAL A 50 2.11 -1.96 10.02
CA VAL A 50 0.75 -2.50 10.18
C VAL A 50 -0.25 -1.38 10.44
N ILE A 51 0.03 -0.50 11.41
CA ILE A 51 -0.86 0.62 11.72
C ILE A 51 -1.03 1.56 10.53
N SER A 52 0.05 1.87 9.81
CA SER A 52 0.01 2.75 8.64
C SER A 52 -0.87 2.17 7.52
N ILE A 53 -0.70 0.87 7.21
CA ILE A 53 -1.47 0.19 6.18
C ILE A 53 -2.96 0.13 6.56
N ILE A 54 -3.28 -0.33 7.77
CA ILE A 54 -4.67 -0.44 8.25
C ILE A 54 -5.34 0.93 8.24
N ALA A 55 -4.66 1.98 8.74
CA ALA A 55 -5.21 3.32 8.77
C ALA A 55 -5.46 3.88 7.36
N VAL A 56 -4.54 3.69 6.42
CA VAL A 56 -4.70 4.15 5.03
C VAL A 56 -5.85 3.41 4.34
N ILE A 57 -5.98 2.10 4.54
CA ILE A 57 -7.13 1.32 4.03
C ILE A 57 -8.44 1.82 4.62
N ALA A 58 -8.43 2.19 5.91
CA ALA A 58 -9.57 2.83 6.59
C ALA A 58 -9.81 4.29 6.16
N GLY A 59 -9.01 4.83 5.24
CA GLY A 59 -9.20 6.16 4.64
C GLY A 59 -8.35 7.29 5.26
N ALA A 60 -7.33 6.99 6.05
CA ALA A 60 -6.42 8.00 6.58
C ALA A 60 -5.54 8.62 5.48
N ASP A 61 -5.63 9.94 5.31
CA ASP A 61 -4.81 10.71 4.36
C ASP A 61 -3.64 11.42 5.07
N GLY A 62 -2.67 10.63 5.53
CA GLY A 62 -1.38 11.11 6.06
C GLY A 62 -1.13 10.90 7.57
N PRO A 63 0.05 11.29 8.08
CA PRO A 63 0.53 10.95 9.44
C PRO A 63 -0.42 11.34 10.57
N THR A 64 -1.06 12.51 10.47
CA THR A 64 -2.04 12.98 11.47
C THR A 64 -3.23 12.04 11.56
N ALA A 65 -3.81 11.70 10.40
CA ALA A 65 -4.97 10.84 10.32
C ALA A 65 -4.63 9.41 10.76
N ILE A 66 -3.43 8.93 10.44
CA ILE A 66 -2.93 7.63 10.90
C ILE A 66 -2.82 7.61 12.43
N GLY A 67 -2.19 8.60 13.04
CA GLY A 67 -2.08 8.70 14.50
C GLY A 67 -3.44 8.77 15.21
N ALA A 68 -4.39 9.54 14.64
CA ALA A 68 -5.75 9.60 15.16
C ALA A 68 -6.49 8.26 15.02
N CYS A 69 -6.35 7.57 13.89
CA CYS A 69 -6.90 6.24 13.68
C CYS A 69 -6.34 5.25 14.71
N ALA A 70 -5.03 5.26 14.93
CA ALA A 70 -4.36 4.38 15.90
C ALA A 70 -4.85 4.62 17.33
N ALA A 71 -5.00 5.88 17.75
CA ALA A 71 -5.53 6.23 19.05
C ALA A 71 -6.99 5.77 19.23
N ASN A 72 -7.82 5.95 18.21
CA ASN A 72 -9.24 5.54 18.26
C ASN A 72 -9.42 4.01 18.30
N HIS A 73 -8.44 3.23 17.82
CA HIS A 73 -8.49 1.77 17.76
C HIS A 73 -7.46 1.11 18.68
N GLU A 74 -6.96 1.82 19.70
CA GLU A 74 -5.89 1.34 20.58
C GLU A 74 -6.18 -0.02 21.21
N ALA A 75 -7.41 -0.22 21.71
CA ALA A 75 -7.80 -1.47 22.36
C ALA A 75 -7.68 -2.67 21.40
N TRP A 76 -8.02 -2.49 20.13
CA TRP A 76 -7.87 -3.53 19.12
C TRP A 76 -6.40 -3.77 18.78
N LEU A 77 -5.63 -2.69 18.58
CA LEU A 77 -4.20 -2.79 18.24
C LEU A 77 -3.39 -3.50 19.31
N ARG A 78 -3.69 -3.26 20.60
CA ARG A 78 -3.02 -3.95 21.72
C ARG A 78 -3.29 -5.46 21.78
N ASN A 79 -4.35 -5.94 21.14
CA ASN A 79 -4.64 -7.36 21.07
C ASN A 79 -3.89 -8.07 19.92
N HIS A 80 -3.33 -7.31 18.96
CA HIS A 80 -2.73 -7.86 17.75
C HIS A 80 -1.27 -7.43 17.53
N LEU A 81 -0.77 -6.44 18.27
CA LEU A 81 0.57 -5.89 18.16
C LEU A 81 1.20 -5.77 19.55
N ASP A 82 2.53 -5.87 19.59
CA ASP A 82 3.30 -5.81 20.84
C ASP A 82 3.22 -4.43 21.50
N LEU A 83 3.33 -3.35 20.70
CA LEU A 83 3.27 -1.95 21.14
C LEU A 83 4.03 -1.68 22.45
N PRO A 84 5.34 -1.97 22.52
CA PRO A 84 6.10 -1.93 23.78
C PRO A 84 6.10 -0.57 24.47
N ASN A 85 5.86 0.51 23.71
CA ASN A 85 5.76 1.88 24.22
C ASN A 85 4.39 2.52 23.94
N GLY A 86 3.35 1.70 23.73
CA GLY A 86 2.00 2.14 23.44
C GLY A 86 1.81 2.72 22.03
N ILE A 87 0.69 3.41 21.84
CA ILE A 87 0.32 4.02 20.56
C ILE A 87 1.30 5.13 20.19
N LEU A 88 1.63 5.14 18.91
CA LEU A 88 2.59 6.05 18.34
C LEU A 88 1.96 7.42 18.05
N SER A 89 2.75 8.47 18.27
CA SER A 89 2.39 9.83 17.87
C SER A 89 2.46 10.03 16.36
N GLN A 90 1.71 11.01 15.85
CA GLN A 90 1.82 11.51 14.47
C GLN A 90 3.28 11.74 14.02
N ASP A 91 4.12 12.37 14.83
CA ASP A 91 5.52 12.68 14.48
C ASP A 91 6.36 11.42 14.21
N THR A 92 5.95 10.29 14.77
CA THR A 92 6.64 9.01 14.54
C THR A 92 6.25 8.42 13.19
N PHE A 93 4.99 8.53 12.79
CA PHE A 93 4.54 8.16 11.45
C PHE A 93 5.13 9.10 10.38
N ASP A 94 5.16 10.40 10.65
CA ASP A 94 5.74 11.38 9.72
C ASP A 94 7.22 11.05 9.42
N ARG A 95 8.02 10.82 10.47
CA ARG A 95 9.43 10.43 10.33
C ARG A 95 9.61 9.11 9.60
N LEU A 96 8.76 8.11 9.87
CA LEU A 96 8.82 6.85 9.15
C LEU A 96 8.55 7.07 7.66
N LEU A 97 7.41 7.66 7.31
CA LEU A 97 6.98 7.81 5.92
C LEU A 97 7.94 8.71 5.14
N ALA A 98 8.55 9.71 5.78
CA ALA A 98 9.57 10.56 5.16
C ALA A 98 10.90 9.83 4.90
N ALA A 99 11.25 8.83 5.72
CA ALA A 99 12.50 8.08 5.59
C ALA A 99 12.36 6.80 4.74
N LEU A 100 11.14 6.30 4.58
CA LEU A 100 10.84 5.06 3.88
C LEU A 100 11.24 5.15 2.41
N LYS A 101 12.06 4.19 1.95
CA LYS A 101 12.45 4.08 0.54
C LYS A 101 11.28 3.46 -0.24
N PRO A 102 10.70 4.15 -1.24
CA PRO A 102 9.54 3.63 -1.98
C PRO A 102 9.77 2.26 -2.60
N ALA A 103 10.94 2.02 -3.21
CA ALA A 103 11.27 0.75 -3.83
C ALA A 103 11.38 -0.43 -2.83
N ALA A 104 11.92 -0.18 -1.63
CA ALA A 104 12.03 -1.22 -0.61
C ALA A 104 10.65 -1.58 -0.04
N PHE A 105 9.80 -0.57 0.15
CA PHE A 105 8.42 -0.80 0.57
C PHE A 105 7.63 -1.55 -0.50
N GLN A 106 7.78 -1.18 -1.77
CA GLN A 106 7.11 -1.83 -2.88
C GLN A 106 7.44 -3.33 -2.95
N ALA A 107 8.72 -3.71 -2.88
CA ALA A 107 9.13 -5.11 -2.93
C ALA A 107 8.55 -5.96 -1.78
N CYS A 108 8.50 -5.39 -0.57
CA CYS A 108 7.86 -6.05 0.58
C CYS A 108 6.34 -6.17 0.38
N PHE A 109 5.72 -5.12 -0.15
CA PHE A 109 4.29 -5.10 -0.43
C PHE A 109 3.90 -6.10 -1.52
N GLU A 110 4.70 -6.25 -2.57
CA GLU A 110 4.54 -7.28 -3.60
C GLU A 110 4.60 -8.69 -3.00
N THR A 111 5.55 -8.92 -2.10
CA THR A 111 5.67 -10.19 -1.35
C THR A 111 4.43 -10.48 -0.51
N LEU A 112 3.92 -9.47 0.21
CA LEU A 112 2.67 -9.56 0.97
C LEU A 112 1.47 -9.90 0.07
N ILE A 113 1.33 -9.21 -1.07
CA ILE A 113 0.23 -9.47 -2.00
C ILE A 113 0.34 -10.89 -2.58
N ALA A 114 1.55 -11.33 -2.94
CA ALA A 114 1.78 -12.70 -3.42
C ALA A 114 1.40 -13.76 -2.37
N SER A 115 1.62 -13.51 -1.07
CA SER A 115 1.27 -14.47 -0.02
C SER A 115 -0.22 -14.60 0.25
N VAL A 116 -1.02 -13.56 -0.05
CA VAL A 116 -2.48 -13.58 0.16
C VAL A 116 -3.26 -14.02 -1.09
N LEU A 117 -2.59 -14.13 -2.24
CA LEU A 117 -3.22 -14.57 -3.47
C LEU A 117 -3.40 -16.08 -3.51
N PRO A 118 -4.58 -16.59 -3.94
CA PRO A 118 -4.78 -18.02 -4.12
C PRO A 118 -3.74 -18.59 -5.10
N SER A 119 -3.12 -19.70 -4.70
CA SER A 119 -2.19 -20.47 -5.52
C SER A 119 -2.96 -21.33 -6.52
N ASP A 120 -3.73 -20.72 -7.42
CA ASP A 120 -4.46 -21.47 -8.44
C ASP A 120 -3.64 -21.59 -9.74
N ASP A 121 -3.53 -22.82 -10.24
CA ASP A 121 -2.93 -23.24 -11.51
C ASP A 121 -3.67 -22.71 -12.76
N GLN A 122 -4.38 -21.58 -12.68
CA GLN A 122 -5.17 -21.03 -13.78
C GLN A 122 -4.39 -19.94 -14.52
N PRO A 123 -4.04 -20.15 -15.81
CA PRO A 123 -3.06 -19.34 -16.54
C PRO A 123 -3.61 -18.04 -17.13
N ASP A 124 -4.83 -17.64 -16.79
CA ASP A 124 -5.53 -16.64 -17.57
C ASP A 124 -5.51 -15.27 -16.86
N LEU A 125 -4.35 -14.61 -16.87
CA LEU A 125 -4.30 -13.14 -16.80
C LEU A 125 -4.81 -12.57 -18.14
N ASN A 126 -6.04 -12.90 -18.52
CA ASN A 126 -6.57 -12.58 -19.86
C ASN A 126 -6.75 -11.08 -20.08
N GLN A 127 -6.84 -10.29 -19.00
CA GLN A 127 -6.97 -8.84 -19.09
C GLN A 127 -6.21 -8.11 -17.98
N VAL A 128 -5.21 -7.33 -18.40
CA VAL A 128 -4.48 -6.37 -17.57
C VAL A 128 -4.86 -4.96 -18.01
N ALA A 129 -5.49 -4.19 -17.12
CA ALA A 129 -5.78 -2.78 -17.32
C ALA A 129 -4.56 -1.94 -16.94
N ILE A 130 -4.20 -0.97 -17.77
CA ILE A 130 -3.12 -0.02 -17.50
C ILE A 130 -3.77 1.36 -17.27
N ASP A 131 -3.56 1.94 -16.09
CA ASP A 131 -4.15 3.24 -15.71
C ASP A 131 -3.08 4.20 -15.17
N GLY A 132 -3.02 5.40 -15.73
CA GLY A 132 -2.15 6.49 -15.31
C GLY A 132 -2.83 7.45 -14.33
N LYS A 133 -2.26 7.61 -13.12
CA LYS A 133 -2.72 8.55 -12.10
C LYS A 133 -1.70 9.65 -11.85
N ALA A 134 -2.15 10.91 -11.92
CA ALA A 134 -1.39 12.05 -11.41
C ALA A 134 -1.69 12.23 -9.91
N VAL A 135 -0.69 12.02 -9.05
CA VAL A 135 -0.88 12.17 -7.60
C VAL A 135 -0.94 13.65 -7.26
N ARG A 136 -2.10 14.11 -6.78
CA ARG A 136 -2.27 15.52 -6.38
C ARG A 136 -1.39 15.84 -5.15
N ARG A 137 -0.79 17.03 -5.15
CA ARG A 137 0.08 17.56 -4.07
C ARG A 137 1.39 16.79 -3.85
N SER A 138 1.81 15.93 -4.77
CA SER A 138 3.09 15.19 -4.73
C SER A 138 4.30 15.98 -5.22
N HIS A 139 4.12 17.23 -5.67
CA HIS A 139 5.20 18.05 -6.18
C HIS A 139 6.10 18.56 -5.05
N ASP A 140 7.42 18.56 -5.26
CA ASP A 140 8.38 19.17 -4.36
C ASP A 140 9.08 20.33 -5.08
N ARG A 141 8.52 21.54 -4.93
CA ARG A 141 9.08 22.77 -5.50
C ARG A 141 10.48 23.08 -4.98
N ARG A 142 10.84 22.65 -3.76
CA ARG A 142 12.17 22.91 -3.20
C ARG A 142 13.24 22.06 -3.90
N LYS A 143 12.86 20.88 -4.39
CA LYS A 143 13.72 19.99 -5.18
C LYS A 143 13.51 20.11 -6.70
N GLY A 144 12.68 21.05 -7.15
CA GLY A 144 12.33 21.21 -8.57
C GLY A 144 11.51 20.06 -9.15
N LEU A 145 10.91 19.22 -8.31
CA LEU A 145 10.14 18.05 -8.75
C LEU A 145 8.69 18.43 -9.04
N GLY A 146 8.26 18.13 -10.27
CA GLY A 146 6.86 18.26 -10.70
C GLY A 146 5.92 17.26 -10.01
N PRO A 147 4.62 17.26 -10.37
CA PRO A 147 3.69 16.26 -9.88
C PRO A 147 4.12 14.84 -10.27
N LEU A 148 4.01 13.91 -9.34
CA LEU A 148 4.27 12.49 -9.53
C LEU A 148 3.17 11.88 -10.40
N PHE A 149 3.55 11.32 -11.54
CA PHE A 149 2.68 10.49 -12.36
C PHE A 149 3.01 9.02 -12.09
N LEU A 150 2.00 8.20 -11.85
CA LEU A 150 2.12 6.75 -11.71
C LEU A 150 1.33 6.07 -12.83
N VAL A 151 1.86 4.97 -13.36
CA VAL A 151 1.15 4.03 -14.20
C VAL A 151 1.00 2.73 -13.41
N SER A 152 -0.20 2.21 -13.30
CA SER A 152 -0.50 0.97 -12.59
C SER A 152 -1.00 -0.10 -13.54
N ALA A 153 -0.55 -1.35 -13.35
CA ALA A 153 -1.13 -2.51 -14.00
C ALA A 153 -2.10 -3.21 -13.05
N TRP A 154 -3.30 -3.48 -13.51
CA TRP A 154 -4.40 -4.05 -12.74
C TRP A 154 -4.91 -5.32 -13.41
N ALA A 155 -4.82 -6.46 -12.74
CA ALA A 155 -5.44 -7.69 -13.20
C ALA A 155 -6.94 -7.60 -12.95
N VAL A 156 -7.73 -7.45 -14.02
CA VAL A 156 -9.16 -7.17 -13.92
C VAL A 156 -9.90 -8.29 -13.20
N GLU A 157 -9.60 -9.54 -13.56
CA GLU A 157 -10.28 -10.71 -13.00
C GLU A 157 -9.90 -11.00 -11.55
N ARG A 158 -8.69 -10.62 -11.14
CA ARG A 158 -8.17 -10.85 -9.79
C ARG A 158 -8.42 -9.68 -8.84
N GLU A 159 -8.92 -8.56 -9.36
CA GLU A 159 -9.13 -7.32 -8.60
C GLU A 159 -7.90 -6.87 -7.80
N ILE A 160 -6.71 -7.02 -8.38
CA ILE A 160 -5.42 -6.64 -7.78
C ILE A 160 -4.58 -5.76 -8.69
N THR A 161 -3.75 -4.92 -8.07
CA THR A 161 -2.65 -4.25 -8.76
C THR A 161 -1.47 -5.22 -8.87
N LEU A 162 -1.00 -5.46 -10.09
CA LEU A 162 0.17 -6.30 -10.39
C LEU A 162 1.49 -5.53 -10.16
N GLY A 163 1.47 -4.22 -10.38
CA GLY A 163 2.61 -3.35 -10.10
C GLY A 163 2.34 -1.91 -10.49
N GLN A 164 3.25 -1.02 -10.11
CA GLN A 164 3.17 0.40 -10.42
C GLN A 164 4.53 0.97 -10.82
N LEU A 165 4.52 1.95 -11.72
CA LEU A 165 5.73 2.61 -12.23
C LEU A 165 5.55 4.13 -12.20
N VAL A 166 6.54 4.84 -11.66
CA VAL A 166 6.60 6.30 -11.70
C VAL A 166 7.01 6.77 -13.09
N THR A 167 6.30 7.73 -13.66
CA THR A 167 6.61 8.35 -14.95
C THR A 167 6.84 9.86 -14.82
N GLU A 168 7.68 10.40 -15.70
CA GLU A 168 8.09 11.80 -15.65
C GLU A 168 7.01 12.77 -16.20
N GLU A 169 6.08 12.30 -17.02
CA GLU A 169 5.07 13.12 -17.68
C GLU A 169 3.70 12.44 -17.84
N LYS A 170 2.65 13.26 -17.89
CA LYS A 170 1.22 12.88 -18.00
C LYS A 170 0.89 12.02 -19.24
N SER A 171 1.70 12.09 -20.30
CA SER A 171 1.43 11.46 -21.59
C SER A 171 2.13 10.11 -21.80
N ASN A 172 2.77 9.58 -20.76
CA ASN A 172 3.63 8.41 -20.90
C ASN A 172 2.91 7.06 -20.93
N GLU A 173 1.56 7.01 -20.83
CA GLU A 173 0.82 5.74 -20.95
C GLU A 173 1.14 5.00 -22.26
N ILE A 174 1.15 5.69 -23.41
CA ILE A 174 1.41 5.07 -24.73
C ILE A 174 2.88 4.62 -24.87
N THR A 175 3.81 5.45 -24.38
CA THR A 175 5.26 5.18 -24.47
C THR A 175 5.71 4.11 -23.46
N ALA A 176 5.00 3.99 -22.32
CA ALA A 176 5.27 2.99 -21.29
C ALA A 176 4.80 1.58 -21.68
N ILE A 177 3.78 1.43 -22.53
CA ILE A 177 3.19 0.12 -22.85
C ILE A 177 4.18 -0.89 -23.45
N PRO A 178 5.02 -0.59 -24.46
CA PRO A 178 5.85 -1.64 -25.07
C PRO A 178 7.05 -2.08 -24.23
N GLY A 179 7.52 -1.24 -23.29
CA GLY A 179 8.76 -1.49 -22.52
C GLY A 179 8.59 -1.64 -21.00
N SER A 180 7.45 -1.24 -20.44
CA SER A 180 7.21 -1.23 -18.98
C SER A 180 6.31 -2.37 -18.52
N VAL A 181 5.45 -2.91 -19.39
CA VAL A 181 4.56 -4.02 -19.04
C VAL A 181 5.35 -5.24 -18.53
N PRO A 182 6.48 -5.66 -19.16
CA PRO A 182 7.31 -6.71 -18.58
C PRO A 182 7.85 -6.32 -17.20
N LYS A 183 8.33 -5.08 -17.04
CA LYS A 183 8.85 -4.59 -15.75
C LYS A 183 7.81 -4.52 -14.64
N ILE A 184 6.53 -4.32 -14.98
CA ILE A 184 5.44 -4.18 -14.01
C ILE A 184 4.81 -5.55 -13.68
N VAL A 185 4.92 -6.53 -14.58
CA VAL A 185 4.31 -7.86 -14.43
C VAL A 185 5.31 -8.94 -13.99
N GLU A 186 6.62 -8.72 -14.19
CA GLU A 186 7.71 -9.65 -13.84
C GLU A 186 8.53 -9.23 -12.59
N SER A 187 8.17 -8.13 -11.91
CA SER A 187 8.78 -7.71 -10.63
C SER A 187 7.99 -8.28 -9.47
#